data_AF-A0A2G5BES4-F1
#
_entry.id   AF-A0A2G5BES4-F1
#
_cell.length_a   1.000
_cell.length_b   1.000
_cell.length_c   1.000
_cell.angle_alpha   90.00
_cell.angle_beta   90.00
_cell.angle_gamma   90.00
#
_symmetry.space_group_name_H-M   'P 1'
#
loop_
_entity.id
_entity.type
_entity.pdbx_description
1 polymer ?
#
loop_
_entity_poly.entity_id
_entity_poly.type
_entity_poly.pdbx_seq_one_letter_code
_entity_poly.pdbx_strand_id
1 'polypeptide(L)'
;WWASKRSLFNVYVAKAAWGWTTAIFLSALVLCAPARSSSATTGAVLRYVLATLYWIALVRWFFGPPLFDRVFVHTGGSCHFPQPNAAPTPLPVASMQLCRSAGGSWAGGHDVSGHCFLLIHSALLLTEEALVPLWFAGQRVRQGRWHTVRGSVRWVVLVATLALVCLWLFMLYVTACYFHHVNELLS
;
A
#
# COMPACT_ATOMS: atom_id res chain seq x y z
N TRP A 1 -9.71 20.88 1.85
CA TRP A 1 -8.72 20.98 2.96
C TRP A 1 -7.92 19.71 3.25
N TRP A 2 -8.36 18.51 2.86
CA TRP A 2 -7.58 17.26 2.95
C TRP A 2 -6.70 16.97 1.71
N ALA A 3 -6.82 17.79 0.67
CA ALA A 3 -6.25 17.58 -0.66
C ALA A 3 -5.13 18.58 -1.03
N SER A 4 -4.38 19.11 -0.07
CA SER A 4 -3.16 19.86 -0.41
C SER A 4 -1.99 18.88 -0.55
N LYS A 5 -1.26 18.97 -1.67
CA LYS A 5 -0.07 18.12 -2.00
C LYS A 5 1.08 18.16 -0.96
N ARG A 6 0.92 18.89 0.15
CA ARG A 6 1.91 19.15 1.19
C ARG A 6 1.40 18.98 2.63
N SER A 7 0.21 18.40 2.85
CA SER A 7 -0.17 18.06 4.23
C SER A 7 0.76 16.95 4.75
N LEU A 8 1.28 17.10 5.96
CA LEU A 8 2.16 16.10 6.61
C LEU A 8 1.52 14.70 6.61
N PHE A 9 0.19 14.65 6.65
CA PHE A 9 -0.60 13.42 6.52
C PHE A 9 -0.33 12.66 5.22
N ASN A 10 -0.26 13.34 4.07
CA ASN A 10 -0.02 12.68 2.78
C ASN A 10 1.45 12.23 2.61
N VAL A 11 2.40 12.89 3.28
CA VAL A 11 3.83 12.55 3.18
C VAL A 11 4.24 11.47 4.20
N TYR A 12 3.77 11.54 5.44
CA TYR A 12 4.18 10.60 6.49
C TYR A 12 3.25 9.40 6.67
N VAL A 13 1.95 9.54 6.37
CA VAL A 13 0.99 8.43 6.53
C VAL A 13 0.83 7.67 5.23
N ALA A 14 0.56 8.37 4.12
CA ALA A 14 0.29 7.72 2.83
C ALA A 14 1.54 7.15 2.15
N LYS A 15 2.67 7.91 2.11
CA LYS A 15 3.91 7.43 1.47
C LYS A 15 4.68 6.40 2.31
N ALA A 16 4.45 6.36 3.63
CA ALA A 16 5.08 5.39 4.51
C ALA A 16 4.14 4.22 4.88
N ALA A 17 3.07 3.99 4.10
CA ALA A 17 2.08 2.94 4.39
C ALA A 17 2.73 1.57 4.64
N TRP A 18 3.70 1.19 3.80
CA TRP A 18 4.47 -0.05 4.00
C TRP A 18 5.28 -0.04 5.30
N GLY A 19 5.90 1.10 5.65
CA GLY A 19 6.68 1.23 6.89
C GLY A 19 5.83 1.05 8.15
N TRP A 20 4.62 1.65 8.18
CA TRP A 20 3.67 1.46 9.26
C TRP A 20 3.16 0.02 9.34
N THR A 21 2.89 -0.60 8.19
CA THR A 21 2.54 -2.02 8.08
C THR A 21 3.65 -2.92 8.66
N THR A 22 4.91 -2.68 8.30
CA THR A 22 6.06 -3.43 8.82
C THR A 22 6.19 -3.27 10.32
N ALA A 23 6.06 -2.05 10.86
CA ALA A 23 6.19 -1.80 12.29
C ALA A 23 5.13 -2.57 13.11
N ILE A 24 3.87 -2.56 12.66
CA ILE A 24 2.80 -3.33 13.31
C ILE A 24 3.03 -4.83 13.15
N PHE A 25 3.40 -5.31 11.96
CA PHE A 25 3.69 -6.72 11.73
C PHE A 25 4.79 -7.24 12.67
N LEU A 26 5.92 -6.54 12.78
CA LEU A 26 7.02 -6.94 13.66
C LEU A 26 6.60 -6.92 15.14
N SER A 27 5.84 -5.90 15.55
CA SER A 27 5.32 -5.80 16.92
C SER A 27 4.39 -6.98 17.24
N ALA A 28 3.48 -7.32 16.33
CA ALA A 28 2.58 -8.47 16.47
C ALA A 28 3.35 -9.80 16.45
N LEU A 29 4.38 -9.92 15.60
CA LEU A 29 5.22 -11.11 15.51
C LEU A 29 5.91 -11.38 16.85
N VAL A 30 6.57 -10.37 17.43
CA VAL A 30 7.27 -10.46 18.72
C VAL A 30 6.31 -10.80 19.87
N LEU A 31 5.16 -10.14 19.93
CA LEU A 31 4.18 -10.36 21.00
C LEU A 31 3.56 -11.77 20.95
N CYS A 32 3.37 -12.31 19.74
CA CYS A 32 2.75 -13.62 19.55
C CYS A 32 3.78 -14.76 19.43
N ALA A 33 5.08 -14.47 19.28
CA ALA A 33 6.13 -15.47 19.12
C ALA A 33 6.15 -16.55 20.22
N PRO A 34 5.98 -16.23 21.52
CA PRO A 34 5.96 -17.25 22.58
C PRO A 34 4.78 -18.23 22.48
N ALA A 35 3.70 -17.84 21.80
CA ALA A 35 2.49 -18.65 21.63
C ALA A 35 2.38 -19.29 20.23
N ARG A 36 3.38 -19.08 19.37
CA ARG A 36 3.41 -19.51 17.97
C ARG A 36 4.46 -20.61 17.82
N SER A 37 4.12 -21.66 17.06
CA SER A 37 5.11 -22.69 16.68
C SER A 37 6.20 -22.10 15.80
N SER A 38 7.41 -22.66 15.85
CA SER A 38 8.54 -22.24 15.00
C SER A 38 8.17 -22.24 13.51
N SER A 39 7.50 -23.30 13.04
CA SER A 39 7.01 -23.41 11.65
C SER A 39 6.03 -22.28 11.28
N ALA A 40 5.11 -21.94 12.19
CA ALA A 40 4.17 -20.86 11.97
C ALA A 40 4.85 -19.48 11.95
N THR A 41 5.88 -19.26 12.77
CA THR A 41 6.69 -18.03 12.75
C THR A 41 7.48 -17.92 11.45
N THR A 42 8.12 -19.01 11.00
CA THR A 42 8.82 -19.05 9.71
C THR A 42 7.88 -18.77 8.55
N GLY A 43 6.68 -19.37 8.55
CA GLY A 43 5.65 -19.10 7.55
C GLY A 43 5.25 -17.62 7.49
N ALA A 44 5.03 -16.98 8.64
CA ALA A 44 4.69 -15.56 8.73
C ALA A 44 5.81 -14.66 8.16
N VAL A 45 7.06 -14.93 8.52
CA VAL A 45 8.22 -14.19 8.00
C VAL A 45 8.37 -14.39 6.49
N LEU A 46 8.20 -15.63 6.00
CA LEU A 46 8.27 -15.91 4.58
C LEU A 46 7.19 -15.17 3.80
N ARG A 47 5.93 -15.18 4.27
CA ARG A 47 4.85 -14.42 3.63
C ARG A 47 5.13 -12.91 3.62
N TYR A 48 5.65 -12.36 4.71
CA TYR A 48 6.06 -10.95 4.75
C TYR A 48 7.17 -10.64 3.73
N VAL A 49 8.18 -11.50 3.62
CA VAL A 49 9.26 -11.34 2.63
C VAL A 49 8.71 -11.43 1.22
N LEU A 50 7.88 -12.44 0.91
CA LEU A 50 7.25 -12.59 -0.40
C LEU A 50 6.34 -11.41 -0.75
N ALA A 51 5.56 -10.91 0.22
CA ALA A 51 4.74 -9.71 0.07
C ALA A 51 5.60 -8.48 -0.24
N THR A 52 6.70 -8.28 0.49
CA THR A 52 7.65 -7.18 0.25
C THR A 52 8.27 -7.29 -1.15
N LEU A 53 8.71 -8.48 -1.55
CA LEU A 53 9.29 -8.73 -2.86
C LEU A 53 8.27 -8.52 -3.98
N TYR A 54 7.03 -8.94 -3.78
CA TYR A 54 5.93 -8.72 -4.72
C TYR A 54 5.66 -7.23 -4.92
N TRP A 55 5.53 -6.47 -3.83
CA TRP A 55 5.40 -5.01 -3.91
C TRP A 55 6.60 -4.37 -4.61
N ILE A 56 7.83 -4.74 -4.24
CA ILE A 56 9.06 -4.26 -4.87
C ILE A 56 9.07 -4.59 -6.36
N ALA A 57 8.71 -5.80 -6.78
CA ALA A 57 8.69 -6.20 -8.18
C ALA A 57 7.68 -5.38 -9.01
N LEU A 58 6.59 -4.92 -8.40
CA LEU A 58 5.59 -4.08 -9.06
C LEU A 58 6.02 -2.61 -9.19
N VAL A 59 6.66 -2.07 -8.15
CA VAL A 59 7.05 -0.64 -8.09
C VAL A 59 8.47 -0.35 -8.55
N ARG A 60 9.37 -1.34 -8.48
CA ARG A 60 10.77 -1.24 -8.88
C ARG A 60 10.99 -1.96 -10.21
N TRP A 61 11.93 -1.41 -10.95
CA TRP A 61 12.43 -1.90 -12.21
C TRP A 61 13.09 -3.27 -12.04
N PHE A 62 12.49 -4.33 -12.59
CA PHE A 62 13.16 -5.62 -12.74
C PHE A 62 13.46 -5.98 -14.20
N PHE A 63 12.80 -5.36 -15.20
CA PHE A 63 12.95 -5.72 -16.63
C PHE A 63 12.65 -4.58 -17.63
N GLY A 64 12.79 -3.30 -17.29
CA GLY A 64 12.16 -2.20 -18.04
C GLY A 64 11.30 -1.28 -17.16
N PRO A 65 10.57 -0.31 -17.73
CA PRO A 65 9.73 0.65 -16.99
C PRO A 65 8.86 -0.04 -15.94
N PRO A 66 8.50 0.65 -14.83
CA PRO A 66 7.62 0.13 -13.78
C PRO A 66 6.42 -0.60 -14.39
N LEU A 67 5.96 -1.71 -13.77
CA LEU A 67 4.87 -2.49 -14.37
C LEU A 67 3.63 -1.61 -14.63
N PHE A 68 3.34 -0.68 -13.72
CA PHE A 68 2.26 0.29 -13.89
C PHE A 68 2.44 1.17 -15.14
N ASP A 69 3.67 1.63 -15.43
CA ASP A 69 3.96 2.39 -16.65
C ASP A 69 3.73 1.54 -17.92
N ARG A 70 4.03 0.23 -17.87
CA ARG A 70 3.77 -0.67 -19.00
C ARG A 70 2.30 -0.95 -19.21
N VAL A 71 1.54 -1.21 -18.13
CA VAL A 71 0.09 -1.40 -18.22
C VAL A 71 -0.55 -0.15 -18.82
N PHE A 72 -0.10 1.03 -18.40
CA PHE A 72 -0.59 2.30 -18.93
C PHE A 72 -0.33 2.44 -20.45
N VAL A 73 0.89 2.17 -20.90
CA VAL A 73 1.24 2.24 -22.33
C VAL A 73 0.50 1.16 -23.14
N HIS A 74 0.45 -0.07 -22.63
CA HIS A 74 -0.26 -1.18 -23.29
C HIS A 74 -1.76 -0.96 -23.43
N THR A 75 -2.36 -0.18 -22.53
CA THR A 75 -3.78 0.18 -22.58
C THR A 75 -4.05 1.43 -23.42
N GLY A 76 -3.04 1.94 -24.14
CA GLY A 76 -3.19 3.05 -25.08
C GLY A 76 -2.77 4.41 -24.52
N GLY A 77 -2.02 4.45 -23.41
CA GLY A 77 -1.49 5.69 -22.85
C GLY A 77 -0.26 6.21 -23.60
N SER A 78 -0.21 7.51 -23.86
CA SER A 78 0.90 8.16 -24.55
C SER A 78 1.34 9.47 -23.87
N CYS A 79 2.60 9.83 -24.06
CA CYS A 79 3.16 11.11 -23.60
C CYS A 79 2.96 12.18 -24.68
N HIS A 80 2.31 13.28 -24.31
CA HIS A 80 2.12 14.47 -25.15
C HIS A 80 2.97 15.63 -24.64
N PHE A 81 3.54 16.42 -25.54
CA PHE A 81 4.24 17.65 -25.20
C PHE A 81 3.43 18.86 -25.69
N PRO A 82 3.30 19.93 -24.88
CA PRO A 82 2.76 21.19 -25.36
C PRO A 82 3.79 21.85 -26.29
N GLN A 83 3.69 21.61 -27.61
CA GLN A 83 4.42 22.40 -28.59
C GLN A 83 3.60 23.66 -28.94
N PRO A 84 4.22 24.86 -29.00
CA PRO A 84 3.47 26.10 -29.23
C PRO A 84 2.75 26.17 -30.58
N ASN A 85 3.24 25.47 -31.62
CA ASN A 85 2.77 25.67 -33.01
C ASN A 85 2.58 24.37 -33.83
N ALA A 86 2.46 23.21 -33.19
CA ALA A 86 2.21 21.94 -33.88
C ALA A 86 1.35 21.00 -33.03
N ALA A 87 0.57 20.14 -33.70
CA ALA A 87 -0.21 19.11 -33.02
C ALA A 87 0.69 18.26 -32.12
N PRO A 88 0.25 17.92 -30.88
CA PRO A 88 1.07 17.18 -29.93
C PRO A 88 1.51 15.85 -30.54
N THR A 89 2.82 15.71 -30.80
CA THR A 89 3.39 14.46 -31.29
C THR A 89 3.53 13.48 -30.13
N PRO A 90 2.90 12.28 -30.21
CA PRO A 90 3.07 11.26 -29.20
C PRO A 90 4.51 10.75 -29.27
N LEU A 91 5.29 10.99 -28.22
CA LEU A 91 6.60 10.37 -28.08
C LEU A 91 6.44 9.05 -27.31
N PRO A 92 7.07 7.95 -27.76
CA PRO A 92 7.07 6.67 -27.07
C PRO A 92 8.02 6.74 -25.86
N VAL A 93 7.74 7.63 -24.91
CA VAL A 93 8.41 7.64 -23.62
C VAL A 93 7.75 6.54 -22.81
N ALA A 94 8.44 5.43 -22.57
CA ALA A 94 7.83 4.28 -21.87
C ALA A 94 7.71 4.46 -20.35
N SER A 95 8.01 5.65 -19.79
CA SER A 95 7.93 5.90 -18.36
C SER A 95 7.24 7.21 -18.00
N MET A 96 6.27 7.12 -17.08
CA MET A 96 5.44 8.24 -16.66
C MET A 96 6.27 9.40 -16.10
N GLN A 97 7.25 9.05 -15.28
CA GLN A 97 8.14 9.99 -14.60
C GLN A 97 9.02 10.75 -15.58
N LEU A 98 9.58 10.07 -16.58
CA LEU A 98 10.44 10.69 -17.59
C LEU A 98 9.69 11.73 -18.42
N CYS A 99 8.49 11.40 -18.89
CA CYS A 99 7.66 12.33 -19.66
C CYS A 99 7.27 13.56 -18.82
N ARG A 100 6.88 13.37 -17.54
CA ARG A 100 6.59 14.50 -16.64
C ARG A 100 7.84 15.35 -16.37
N SER A 101 9.01 14.74 -16.18
CA SER A 101 10.26 15.48 -15.97
C SER A 101 10.71 16.26 -17.21
N ALA A 102 10.33 15.80 -18.39
CA ALA A 102 10.59 16.49 -19.66
C ALA A 102 9.57 17.60 -19.98
N GLY A 103 8.58 17.84 -19.11
CA GLY A 103 7.54 18.85 -19.33
C GLY A 103 6.33 18.38 -20.15
N GLY A 104 6.23 17.06 -20.39
CA GLY A 104 5.08 16.45 -21.06
C GLY A 104 3.93 16.10 -20.10
N SER A 105 2.74 15.94 -20.66
CA SER A 105 1.53 15.46 -20.01
C SER A 105 1.09 14.12 -20.60
N TRP A 106 0.65 13.20 -19.76
CA TRP A 106 0.12 11.91 -20.18
C TRP A 106 -1.37 11.98 -20.48
N ALA A 107 -1.82 11.31 -21.54
CA ALA A 107 -3.24 11.14 -21.84
C ALA A 107 -3.53 9.73 -22.38
N GLY A 108 -4.81 9.33 -22.32
CA GLY A 108 -5.27 7.98 -22.69
C GLY A 108 -4.95 6.93 -21.62
N GLY A 109 -4.97 5.66 -21.99
CA GLY A 109 -4.55 4.53 -21.15
C GLY A 109 -5.39 4.28 -19.89
N HIS A 110 -5.08 3.19 -19.19
CA HIS A 110 -5.63 2.85 -17.88
C HIS A 110 -4.57 3.02 -16.79
N ASP A 111 -4.77 4.03 -15.92
CA ASP A 111 -3.88 4.31 -14.78
C ASP A 111 -4.17 3.36 -13.62
N VAL A 112 -3.29 2.37 -13.43
CA VAL A 112 -3.34 1.51 -12.24
C VAL A 112 -2.77 2.29 -11.06
N SER A 113 -3.63 2.65 -10.11
CA SER A 113 -3.22 3.35 -8.90
C SER A 113 -2.32 2.47 -8.01
N GLY A 114 -1.01 2.69 -8.11
CA GLY A 114 -0.02 2.06 -7.23
C GLY A 114 -0.26 2.37 -5.74
N HIS A 115 -0.93 3.49 -5.43
CA HIS A 115 -1.34 3.81 -4.07
C HIS A 115 -2.46 2.89 -3.58
N CYS A 116 -3.52 2.70 -4.39
CA CYS A 116 -4.60 1.76 -4.06
C CYS A 116 -4.06 0.34 -3.88
N PHE A 117 -3.16 -0.09 -4.78
CA PHE A 117 -2.49 -1.37 -4.67
C PHE A 117 -1.78 -1.53 -3.32
N LEU A 118 -0.95 -0.55 -2.93
CA LEU A 118 -0.20 -0.61 -1.68
C LEU A 118 -1.13 -0.64 -0.46
N LEU A 119 -2.21 0.14 -0.48
CA LEU A 119 -3.20 0.16 0.61
C LEU A 119 -3.91 -1.20 0.78
N ILE A 120 -4.37 -1.80 -0.31
CA ILE A 120 -5.00 -3.13 -0.29
C ILE A 120 -3.99 -4.17 0.21
N HIS A 121 -2.79 -4.16 -0.34
CA HIS A 121 -1.73 -5.10 0.01
C HIS A 121 -1.35 -5.01 1.49
N SER A 122 -1.19 -3.79 2.01
CA SER A 122 -0.94 -3.50 3.43
C SER A 122 -2.09 -3.96 4.33
N ALA A 123 -3.34 -3.73 3.95
CA ALA A 123 -4.51 -4.12 4.74
C ALA A 123 -4.65 -5.64 4.85
N LEU A 124 -4.46 -6.37 3.75
CA LEU A 124 -4.50 -7.84 3.73
C LEU A 124 -3.42 -8.44 4.62
N LEU A 125 -2.17 -8.00 4.47
CA LEU A 125 -1.05 -8.50 5.27
C LEU A 125 -1.28 -8.28 6.77
N LEU A 126 -1.74 -7.09 7.18
CA LEU A 126 -2.04 -6.80 8.58
C LEU A 126 -3.20 -7.63 9.13
N THR A 127 -4.21 -7.89 8.30
CA THR A 127 -5.36 -8.69 8.72
C THR A 127 -4.94 -10.13 9.01
N GLU A 128 -4.17 -10.74 8.12
CA GLU A 128 -3.75 -12.14 8.25
C GLU A 128 -2.66 -12.35 9.31
N GLU A 129 -1.59 -11.54 9.27
CA GLU A 129 -0.39 -11.83 10.05
C GLU A 129 -0.32 -11.07 11.40
N ALA A 130 -1.14 -10.04 11.59
CA ALA A 130 -1.21 -9.28 12.84
C ALA A 130 -2.55 -9.41 13.56
N LEU A 131 -3.66 -9.01 12.92
CA LEU A 131 -4.97 -8.89 13.57
C LEU A 131 -5.47 -10.24 14.11
N VAL A 132 -5.50 -11.27 13.24
CA VAL A 132 -5.97 -12.60 13.58
C VAL A 132 -5.13 -13.25 14.70
N PRO A 133 -3.78 -13.29 14.63
CA PRO A 133 -2.96 -13.83 15.71
C PRO A 133 -3.08 -13.07 17.02
N LEU A 134 -3.14 -11.73 17.00
CA LEU A 134 -3.30 -10.91 18.20
C LEU A 134 -4.65 -11.18 18.89
N TRP A 135 -5.73 -11.33 18.10
CA TRP A 135 -7.06 -11.64 18.60
C TRP A 135 -7.12 -13.01 19.30
N PHE A 136 -6.60 -14.05 18.64
CA PHE A 136 -6.63 -15.42 19.19
C PHE A 136 -5.63 -15.63 20.34
N ALA A 137 -4.46 -14.99 20.29
CA ALA A 137 -3.59 -14.90 21.46
C ALA A 137 -4.34 -14.24 22.62
N GLY A 138 -5.14 -13.21 22.32
CA GLY A 138 -6.13 -12.54 23.18
C GLY A 138 -6.86 -13.48 24.12
N GLN A 139 -7.52 -14.45 23.50
CA GLN A 139 -8.41 -15.40 24.14
C GLN A 139 -7.66 -16.44 25.00
N ARG A 140 -6.48 -16.90 24.56
CA ARG A 140 -5.66 -17.86 25.32
C ARG A 140 -5.14 -17.31 26.65
N VAL A 141 -4.97 -15.98 26.77
CA VAL A 141 -4.54 -15.33 28.03
C VAL A 141 -5.65 -15.28 29.08
N ARG A 142 -6.94 -15.30 28.69
CA ARG A 142 -8.06 -15.34 29.66
C ARG A 142 -8.07 -16.63 30.51
N GLN A 143 -7.33 -17.67 30.12
CA GLN A 143 -7.30 -18.97 30.81
C GLN A 143 -6.01 -19.27 31.59
N GLY A 144 -4.98 -18.41 31.55
CA GLY A 144 -3.73 -18.69 32.27
C GLY A 144 -2.81 -17.47 32.42
N ARG A 145 -2.07 -17.43 33.53
CA ARG A 145 -1.24 -16.31 34.02
C ARG A 145 -0.17 -15.86 33.01
N TRP A 146 -0.47 -14.82 32.22
CA TRP A 146 0.52 -14.01 31.50
C TRP A 146 0.64 -12.65 32.17
N HIS A 147 1.87 -12.18 32.43
CA HIS A 147 2.15 -10.92 33.12
C HIS A 147 1.34 -9.74 32.53
N THR A 148 0.63 -9.00 33.40
CA THR A 148 -0.31 -7.91 33.09
C THR A 148 0.24 -6.92 32.05
N VAL A 149 1.53 -6.60 32.10
CA VAL A 149 2.21 -5.67 31.18
C VAL A 149 2.18 -6.14 29.73
N ARG A 150 2.44 -7.44 29.45
CA ARG A 150 2.37 -7.99 28.09
C ARG A 150 0.93 -8.01 27.55
N GLY A 151 -0.06 -8.13 28.44
CA GLY A 151 -1.48 -8.03 28.10
C GLY A 151 -1.87 -6.63 27.60
N SER A 152 -1.45 -5.59 28.32
CA SER A 152 -1.73 -4.19 27.95
C SER A 152 -1.08 -3.80 26.62
N VAL A 153 0.21 -4.12 26.43
CA VAL A 153 0.92 -3.82 25.16
C VAL A 153 0.26 -4.54 23.99
N ARG A 154 -0.15 -5.79 24.15
CA ARG A 154 -0.86 -6.52 23.10
C ARG A 154 -2.19 -5.87 22.73
N TRP A 155 -2.96 -5.40 23.70
CA TRP A 155 -4.21 -4.68 23.45
C TRP A 155 -3.95 -3.39 22.65
N VAL A 156 -2.92 -2.63 23.01
CA VAL A 156 -2.52 -1.43 22.27
C VAL A 156 -2.17 -1.77 20.82
N VAL A 157 -1.36 -2.81 20.57
CA VAL A 157 -1.00 -3.23 19.21
C VAL A 157 -2.21 -3.76 18.43
N LEU A 158 -3.14 -4.46 19.07
CA LEU A 158 -4.38 -4.93 18.43
C LEU A 158 -5.23 -3.75 17.97
N VAL A 159 -5.46 -2.77 18.84
CA VAL A 159 -6.24 -1.55 18.51
C VAL A 159 -5.52 -0.74 17.43
N ALA A 160 -4.20 -0.59 17.52
CA ALA A 160 -3.40 0.07 16.49
C ALA A 160 -3.51 -0.64 15.13
N THR A 161 -3.47 -1.97 15.11
CA THR A 161 -3.66 -2.77 13.89
C THR A 161 -5.02 -2.50 13.27
N LEU A 162 -6.08 -2.57 14.09
CA LEU A 162 -7.45 -2.31 13.62
C LEU A 162 -7.61 -0.89 13.07
N ALA A 163 -7.13 0.10 13.81
CA ALA A 163 -7.17 1.50 13.39
C ALA A 163 -6.43 1.72 12.07
N LEU A 164 -5.25 1.08 11.89
CA LEU A 164 -4.46 1.22 10.67
C LEU A 164 -5.13 0.53 9.47
N VAL A 165 -5.72 -0.66 9.66
CA VAL A 165 -6.50 -1.34 8.61
C VAL A 165 -7.72 -0.50 8.22
N CYS A 166 -8.48 0.01 9.20
CA CYS A 166 -9.62 0.89 8.93
C CYS A 166 -9.18 2.16 8.18
N LEU A 167 -8.04 2.74 8.54
CA LEU A 167 -7.47 3.89 7.84
C LEU A 167 -7.14 3.57 6.38
N TRP A 168 -6.49 2.43 6.11
CA TRP A 168 -6.19 1.99 4.74
C TRP A 168 -7.44 1.77 3.90
N LEU A 169 -8.46 1.13 4.47
CA LEU A 169 -9.73 0.92 3.79
C LEU A 169 -10.47 2.23 3.55
N PHE A 170 -10.43 3.17 4.49
CA PHE A 170 -11.01 4.50 4.31
C PHE A 170 -10.29 5.29 3.21
N MET A 171 -8.96 5.29 3.20
CA MET A 171 -8.18 5.93 2.14
C MET A 171 -8.43 5.29 0.78
N LEU A 172 -8.57 3.97 0.73
CA LEU A 172 -8.93 3.24 -0.49
C LEU A 172 -10.33 3.65 -0.97
N TYR A 173 -11.32 3.71 -0.07
CA TYR A 173 -12.67 4.15 -0.38
C TYR A 173 -12.71 5.57 -0.94
N VAL A 174 -12.04 6.52 -0.27
CA VAL A 174 -11.92 7.90 -0.76
C VAL A 174 -11.26 7.92 -2.14
N THR A 175 -10.18 7.15 -2.35
CA THR A 175 -9.52 7.10 -3.64
C THR A 175 -10.44 6.52 -4.73
N ALA A 176 -11.23 5.49 -4.41
CA ALA A 176 -12.19 4.90 -5.33
C ALA A 176 -13.29 5.89 -5.72
N CYS A 177 -13.92 6.54 -4.75
CA CYS A 177 -15.00 7.51 -5.01
C CYS A 177 -14.51 8.74 -5.79
N TYR A 178 -13.37 9.32 -5.44
CA TYR A 178 -12.93 10.56 -6.09
C TYR A 178 -12.30 10.34 -7.46
N PHE A 179 -11.66 9.20 -7.72
CA PHE A 179 -10.94 8.97 -8.97
C PHE A 179 -11.66 8.04 -9.97
N HIS A 180 -12.58 7.18 -9.53
CA HIS A 180 -13.35 6.36 -10.47
C HIS A 180 -14.75 6.92 -10.73
N HIS A 181 -15.48 7.39 -9.70
CA HIS A 181 -16.83 7.93 -9.87
C HIS A 181 -16.83 9.31 -10.55
N VAL A 182 -15.81 10.16 -10.33
CA VAL A 182 -15.77 11.51 -10.92
C VAL A 182 -15.34 11.49 -12.38
N ASN A 183 -14.47 10.55 -12.77
CA ASN A 183 -14.09 10.36 -14.18
C ASN A 183 -15.27 9.89 -15.03
N GLU A 184 -16.19 9.11 -14.45
CA GLU A 184 -17.43 8.66 -15.12
C GLU A 184 -18.48 9.79 -15.26
N LEU A 185 -18.38 10.85 -14.44
CA LEU A 185 -19.24 12.04 -14.50
C LEU A 185 -18.72 13.14 -15.45
N LEU A 186 -17.46 13.04 -15.88
CA LEU A 186 -16.79 14.06 -16.71
C LEU A 186 -16.40 13.54 -18.12
N SER A 187 -16.65 12.26 -18.41
CA SER A 187 -16.61 11.66 -19.76
C SER A 187 -17.97 11.74 -20.44
#